data_AF-A0A1C9WQ75-F1
#
_entry.id   AF-A0A1C9WQ75-F1
#
_cell.length_a   1.000
_cell.length_b   1.000
_cell.length_c   1.000
_cell.angle_alpha   90.00
_cell.angle_beta   90.00
_cell.angle_gamma   90.00
#
_symmetry.space_group_name_H-M   'P 1'
#
loop_
_entity.id
_entity.type
_entity.pdbx_description
1 polymer ?
#
loop_
_entity_poly.entity_id
_entity_poly.type
_entity_poly.pdbx_seq_one_letter_code
_entity_poly.pdbx_strand_id
1 'polypeptide(L)'
;MTGELTEAPSRTVPAVPDHPDEPDFLEAKSRAVRALVNAERILAAGFLVLVFVLVLSQVASRYIFSSPLTWTEELARFALVWLTFIGAGFVMARRLHVTVDLLAAKLGKRAALVMDSFAMLVVLVVSGAMAYAGLQFALTAARLKAPATQLPMSVVYTAAAVGFALIFIHGLLNTYVNLKHPDQVPGAMENLEKEAF
;
A
#
# COMPACT_ATOMS: atom_id res chain seq x y z
N MET A 1 -17.45 -3.66 51.31
CA MET A 1 -16.08 -3.25 50.92
C MET A 1 -15.44 -4.36 50.13
N THR A 2 -15.53 -4.31 48.81
CA THR A 2 -14.56 -4.89 47.87
C THR A 2 -14.93 -4.33 46.52
N GLY A 3 -14.18 -3.32 46.09
CA GLY A 3 -14.47 -2.52 44.91
C GLY A 3 -14.35 -3.35 43.64
N GLU A 4 -15.42 -3.34 42.84
CA GLU A 4 -15.33 -3.55 41.41
C GLU A 4 -14.45 -2.43 40.84
N LEU A 5 -13.20 -2.76 40.52
CA LEU A 5 -12.35 -1.93 39.69
C LEU A 5 -12.97 -1.95 38.30
N THR A 6 -13.79 -0.94 38.02
CA THR A 6 -14.13 -0.52 36.67
C THR A 6 -12.82 -0.07 36.01
N GLU A 7 -12.05 -1.01 35.47
CA GLU A 7 -10.95 -0.70 34.56
C GLU A 7 -11.55 0.02 33.35
N ALA A 8 -11.40 1.34 33.34
CA ALA A 8 -11.64 2.13 32.16
C ALA A 8 -10.75 1.57 31.04
N PRO A 9 -11.26 1.29 29.84
CA PRO A 9 -10.43 0.81 28.75
C PRO A 9 -9.38 1.88 28.47
N SER A 10 -8.12 1.59 28.77
CA SER A 10 -6.99 2.42 28.40
C SER A 10 -6.98 2.50 26.87
N ARG A 11 -7.55 3.58 26.32
CA ARG A 11 -7.53 3.88 24.89
C ARG A 11 -6.12 4.31 24.47
N THR A 12 -5.14 3.43 24.65
CA THR A 12 -3.90 3.48 23.89
C THR A 12 -4.26 2.88 22.55
N VAL A 13 -4.58 3.73 21.57
CA VAL A 13 -4.76 3.30 20.18
C VAL A 13 -3.49 2.54 19.80
N PRO A 14 -3.57 1.22 19.49
CA PRO A 14 -2.40 0.44 19.18
C PRO A 14 -1.74 1.02 17.92
N ALA A 15 -0.42 1.07 17.93
CA ALA A 15 0.35 1.67 16.84
C ALA A 15 0.41 0.79 15.58
N VAL A 16 0.08 -0.49 15.74
CA VAL A 16 -0.16 -1.46 14.69
C VAL A 16 -1.62 -1.93 14.83
N PRO A 17 -2.44 -1.92 13.77
CA PRO A 17 -3.83 -2.35 13.84
C PRO A 17 -3.91 -3.86 14.11
N ASP A 18 -4.79 -4.29 15.01
CA ASP A 18 -4.96 -5.72 15.34
C ASP A 18 -5.61 -6.49 14.16
N HIS A 19 -6.38 -5.77 13.33
CA HIS A 19 -6.96 -6.30 12.09
C HIS A 19 -6.68 -5.36 10.90
N PRO A 20 -6.41 -5.86 9.68
CA PRO A 20 -6.04 -5.04 8.50
C PRO A 20 -7.02 -3.94 8.07
N ASP A 21 -8.25 -3.94 8.60
CA ASP A 21 -9.30 -2.94 8.35
C ASP A 21 -9.41 -1.88 9.45
N GLU A 22 -8.77 -2.07 10.60
CA GLU A 22 -8.76 -1.09 11.69
C GLU A 22 -7.91 0.12 11.32
N PRO A 23 -8.35 1.35 11.66
CA PRO A 23 -7.62 2.55 11.30
C PRO A 23 -6.31 2.66 12.10
N ASP A 24 -5.20 2.85 11.39
CA ASP A 24 -3.89 3.11 11.98
C ASP A 24 -3.89 4.36 12.88
N PHE A 25 -2.91 4.49 13.78
CA PHE A 25 -2.74 5.68 14.64
C PHE A 25 -2.80 7.00 13.84
N LEU A 26 -2.23 7.01 12.63
CA LEU A 26 -2.28 8.15 11.72
C LEU A 26 -3.68 8.42 11.16
N GLU A 27 -4.45 7.40 10.84
CA GLU A 27 -5.84 7.51 10.38
C GLU A 27 -6.79 7.90 11.52
N ALA A 28 -6.48 7.51 12.75
CA ALA A 28 -7.17 7.94 13.96
C ALA A 28 -6.96 9.43 14.20
N LYS A 29 -5.75 9.93 13.98
CA LYS A 29 -5.36 11.32 14.26
C LYS A 29 -5.66 12.30 13.12
N SER A 30 -5.55 11.88 11.86
CA SER A 30 -5.73 12.74 10.69
C SER A 30 -6.81 12.23 9.75
N ARG A 31 -7.86 13.04 9.57
CA ARG A 31 -8.93 12.75 8.60
C ARG A 31 -8.41 12.69 7.17
N ALA A 32 -7.34 13.43 6.86
CA ALA A 32 -6.75 13.45 5.52
C ALA A 32 -6.06 12.12 5.18
N VAL A 33 -5.32 11.54 6.12
CA VAL A 33 -4.67 10.23 5.93
C VAL A 33 -5.71 9.14 5.77
N ARG A 34 -6.75 9.15 6.62
CA ARG A 34 -7.88 8.23 6.50
C ARG A 34 -8.60 8.34 5.16
N ALA A 35 -8.82 9.57 4.67
CA ALA A 35 -9.44 9.78 3.37
C ALA A 35 -8.57 9.25 2.23
N LEU A 36 -7.24 9.43 2.31
CA LEU A 36 -6.29 8.91 1.33
C LEU A 36 -6.30 7.38 1.27
N VAL A 37 -6.16 6.71 2.42
CA VAL A 37 -6.17 5.24 2.51
C VAL A 37 -7.51 4.66 2.04
N ASN A 38 -8.63 5.29 2.42
CA ASN A 38 -9.95 4.88 1.92
C ASN A 38 -10.08 5.07 0.40
N ALA A 39 -9.56 6.16 -0.15
CA ALA A 39 -9.55 6.37 -1.60
C ALA A 39 -8.73 5.29 -2.31
N GLU A 40 -7.54 4.96 -1.82
CA GLU A 40 -6.72 3.86 -2.34
C GLU A 40 -7.47 2.52 -2.29
N ARG A 41 -8.14 2.22 -1.17
CA ARG A 41 -8.94 1.00 -1.01
C ARG A 41 -10.08 0.92 -2.03
N ILE A 42 -10.84 2.01 -2.19
CA ILE A 42 -11.95 2.07 -3.14
C ILE A 42 -11.45 1.95 -4.59
N LEU A 43 -10.36 2.63 -4.92
CA LEU A 43 -9.77 2.56 -6.26
C LEU A 43 -9.23 1.16 -6.55
N ALA A 44 -8.52 0.54 -5.62
CA ALA A 44 -8.03 -0.83 -5.76
C ALA A 44 -9.19 -1.82 -5.94
N ALA A 45 -10.23 -1.75 -5.09
CA ALA A 45 -11.42 -2.58 -5.26
C ALA A 45 -12.10 -2.36 -6.62
N GLY A 46 -12.21 -1.10 -7.06
CA GLY A 46 -12.76 -0.73 -8.36
C GLY A 46 -11.98 -1.33 -9.52
N PHE A 47 -10.65 -1.23 -9.51
CA PHE A 47 -9.79 -1.84 -10.53
C PHE A 47 -9.86 -3.37 -10.51
N LEU A 48 -9.95 -4.00 -9.34
CA LEU A 48 -10.12 -5.44 -9.22
C LEU A 48 -11.43 -5.90 -9.87
N VAL A 49 -12.54 -5.23 -9.58
CA VAL A 49 -13.85 -5.51 -10.21
C VAL A 49 -13.77 -5.27 -11.72
N LEU A 50 -13.11 -4.20 -12.16
CA LEU A 50 -12.93 -3.91 -13.58
C LEU A 50 -12.16 -5.03 -14.29
N VAL A 51 -11.02 -5.46 -13.74
CA VAL A 51 -10.24 -6.59 -14.29
C VAL A 51 -11.09 -7.85 -14.37
N PHE A 52 -11.82 -8.17 -13.30
CA PHE A 52 -12.71 -9.33 -13.27
C PHE A 52 -13.76 -9.28 -14.38
N VAL A 53 -14.46 -8.16 -14.54
CA VAL A 53 -15.48 -7.98 -15.60
C VAL A 53 -14.87 -8.07 -16.99
N LEU A 54 -13.69 -7.48 -17.22
CA LEU A 54 -13.02 -7.54 -18.53
C LEU A 54 -12.59 -8.96 -18.89
N VAL A 55 -12.02 -9.70 -17.94
CA VAL A 55 -11.60 -11.09 -18.15
C VAL A 55 -12.82 -11.98 -18.37
N LEU A 56 -13.90 -11.82 -17.60
CA LEU A 56 -15.15 -12.52 -17.85
C LEU A 56 -15.72 -12.22 -19.23
N SER A 57 -15.70 -10.95 -19.64
CA SER A 57 -16.15 -10.53 -20.97
C SER A 57 -15.32 -11.15 -22.08
N GLN A 58 -14.00 -11.29 -21.89
CA GLN A 58 -13.12 -12.01 -22.82
C GLN A 58 -13.49 -13.48 -22.96
N VAL A 59 -13.69 -14.16 -21.83
CA VAL A 59 -14.10 -15.57 -21.80
C VAL A 59 -15.45 -15.73 -22.49
N ALA A 60 -16.45 -14.94 -22.11
CA ALA A 60 -17.78 -14.93 -22.74
C ALA A 60 -17.70 -14.67 -24.25
N SER A 61 -16.93 -13.67 -24.69
CA SER A 61 -16.76 -13.35 -26.11
C SER A 61 -16.15 -14.51 -26.91
N ARG A 62 -15.18 -15.20 -26.33
CA ARG A 62 -14.49 -16.31 -26.99
C ARG A 62 -15.37 -17.54 -27.16
N TYR A 63 -16.18 -17.86 -26.15
CA TYR A 63 -16.99 -19.08 -26.16
C TYR A 63 -18.41 -18.89 -26.70
N ILE A 64 -19.00 -17.71 -26.56
CA ILE A 64 -20.38 -17.42 -27.01
C ILE A 64 -20.38 -16.79 -28.40
N PHE A 65 -19.49 -15.82 -28.64
CA PHE A 65 -19.49 -15.02 -29.87
C PHE A 65 -18.43 -15.46 -30.88
N SER A 66 -17.59 -16.45 -30.54
CA SER A 66 -16.50 -16.98 -31.37
C SER A 66 -15.55 -15.90 -31.91
N SER A 67 -15.51 -14.71 -31.29
CA SER A 67 -14.73 -13.56 -31.71
C SER A 67 -13.96 -13.00 -30.51
N PRO A 68 -12.62 -13.03 -30.49
CA PRO A 68 -11.84 -12.50 -29.37
C PRO A 68 -11.84 -10.97 -29.39
N LEU A 69 -12.22 -10.34 -28.27
CA LEU A 69 -12.13 -8.89 -28.07
C LEU A 69 -10.69 -8.52 -27.65
N THR A 70 -9.89 -8.05 -28.60
CA THR A 70 -8.48 -7.70 -28.33
C THR A 70 -8.34 -6.48 -27.40
N TRP A 71 -9.29 -5.54 -27.45
CA TRP A 71 -9.25 -4.33 -26.62
C TRP A 71 -9.48 -4.61 -25.13
N THR A 72 -10.29 -5.62 -24.79
CA THR A 72 -10.53 -6.00 -23.39
C THR A 72 -9.30 -6.59 -22.73
N GLU A 73 -8.45 -7.29 -23.50
CA GLU A 73 -7.19 -7.85 -23.00
C GLU A 73 -6.23 -6.73 -22.58
N GLU A 74 -6.12 -5.73 -23.44
CA GLU A 74 -5.25 -4.59 -23.25
C GLU A 74 -5.71 -3.73 -22.07
N LEU A 75 -7.02 -3.46 -21.98
CA LEU A 75 -7.60 -2.70 -20.87
C LEU A 75 -7.48 -3.45 -19.53
N ALA A 76 -7.62 -4.78 -19.52
CA ALA A 76 -7.44 -5.59 -18.32
C ALA A 76 -6.01 -5.50 -17.80
N ARG A 77 -5.00 -5.55 -18.69
CA ARG A 77 -3.59 -5.31 -18.31
C ARG A 77 -3.38 -3.91 -17.73
N PHE A 78 -3.97 -2.88 -18.33
CA PHE A 78 -3.81 -1.51 -17.84
C PHE A 78 -4.46 -1.34 -16.46
N ALA A 79 -5.66 -1.88 -16.27
CA ALA A 79 -6.34 -1.89 -14.99
C ALA A 79 -5.55 -2.66 -13.91
N LEU A 80 -4.91 -3.78 -14.28
CA LEU A 80 -4.06 -4.55 -13.38
C LEU A 80 -2.80 -3.78 -12.96
N VAL A 81 -2.19 -3.03 -13.88
CA VAL A 81 -1.04 -2.17 -13.56
C VAL A 81 -1.45 -1.09 -12.54
N TRP A 82 -2.58 -0.41 -12.76
CA TRP A 82 -3.13 0.55 -11.80
C TRP A 82 -3.45 -0.07 -10.44
N LEU A 83 -4.12 -1.23 -10.43
CA LEU A 83 -4.40 -2.00 -9.21
C LEU A 83 -3.12 -2.30 -8.42
N THR A 84 -2.08 -2.76 -9.11
CA THR A 84 -0.81 -3.15 -8.48
C THR A 84 -0.16 -1.95 -7.79
N PHE A 85 -0.07 -0.82 -8.47
CA PHE A 85 0.60 0.37 -7.93
C PHE A 85 -0.19 1.08 -6.83
N ILE A 86 -1.51 1.16 -6.94
CA ILE A 86 -2.36 1.69 -5.86
C ILE A 86 -2.34 0.73 -4.66
N GLY A 87 -2.44 -0.58 -4.91
CA GLY A 87 -2.37 -1.60 -3.87
C GLY A 87 -1.04 -1.58 -3.12
N ALA A 88 0.08 -1.35 -3.81
CA ALA A 88 1.38 -1.21 -3.17
C ALA A 88 1.45 0.01 -2.23
N GLY A 89 0.85 1.15 -2.62
CA GLY A 89 0.68 2.32 -1.75
C GLY A 89 -0.15 1.99 -0.51
N PHE A 90 -1.28 1.32 -0.69
CA PHE A 90 -2.16 0.91 0.43
C PHE A 90 -1.45 -0.03 1.41
N VAL A 91 -0.70 -1.02 0.91
CA VAL A 91 0.07 -1.95 1.75
C VAL A 91 1.16 -1.21 2.53
N MET A 92 1.79 -0.19 1.93
CA MET A 92 2.77 0.67 2.61
C MET A 92 2.14 1.45 3.77
N ALA A 93 0.91 1.95 3.59
CA ALA A 93 0.18 2.65 4.66
C ALA A 93 0.02 1.78 5.92
N ARG A 94 -0.27 0.49 5.71
CA ARG A 94 -0.47 -0.52 6.75
C ARG A 94 0.80 -1.07 7.38
N ARG A 95 1.99 -0.57 7.01
CA ARG A 95 3.31 -1.04 7.49
C ARG A 95 3.50 -2.56 7.38
N LEU A 96 2.94 -3.20 6.35
CA LEU A 96 3.03 -4.65 6.16
C LEU A 96 4.42 -5.11 5.66
N HIS A 97 5.51 -4.49 6.13
CA HIS A 97 6.90 -4.92 5.86
C HIS A 97 7.30 -6.12 6.74
N VAL A 98 6.45 -7.14 6.76
CA VAL A 98 6.54 -8.33 7.62
C VAL A 98 7.93 -8.99 7.59
N THR A 99 8.62 -8.95 6.44
CA THR A 99 9.97 -9.53 6.31
C THR A 99 11.04 -8.81 7.12
N VAL A 100 10.99 -7.47 7.22
CA VAL A 100 11.94 -6.70 8.04
C VAL A 100 11.65 -6.94 9.51
N ASP A 101 10.37 -7.03 9.87
CA ASP A 101 9.94 -7.26 11.24
C ASP A 101 10.42 -8.61 11.79
N LEU A 102 10.32 -9.69 11.00
CA LEU A 102 10.80 -11.02 11.40
C LEU A 102 12.31 -11.10 11.61
N LEU A 103 13.10 -10.36 10.82
CA LEU A 103 14.55 -10.30 10.98
C LEU A 103 14.94 -9.41 12.17
N ALA A 104 14.23 -8.30 12.36
CA ALA A 104 14.40 -7.39 13.49
C ALA A 104 14.05 -8.07 14.81
N ALA A 105 13.05 -8.97 14.82
CA ALA A 105 12.64 -9.73 16.00
C ALA A 105 13.72 -10.67 16.55
N LYS A 106 14.65 -11.12 15.70
CA LYS A 106 15.81 -11.95 16.11
C LYS A 106 16.99 -11.13 16.60
N LEU A 107 16.95 -9.80 16.49
CA LEU A 107 18.01 -8.88 16.86
C LEU A 107 17.67 -8.14 18.16
N GLY A 108 18.69 -7.72 18.91
CA GLY A 108 18.46 -6.89 20.11
C GLY A 108 17.79 -5.56 19.77
N LYS A 109 17.05 -4.97 20.73
CA LYS A 109 16.23 -3.75 20.54
C LYS A 109 16.91 -2.62 19.75
N ARG A 110 18.19 -2.34 20.02
CA ARG A 110 18.96 -1.29 19.33
C ARG A 110 19.25 -1.62 17.86
N ALA A 111 19.56 -2.88 17.56
CA ALA A 111 19.86 -3.33 16.20
C ALA A 111 18.59 -3.37 15.34
N ALA A 112 17.47 -3.80 15.93
CA ALA A 112 16.15 -3.75 15.29
C ALA A 112 15.77 -2.32 14.86
N LEU A 113 15.91 -1.34 15.75
CA LEU A 113 15.60 0.07 15.45
C LEU A 113 16.48 0.67 14.34
N VAL A 114 17.78 0.37 14.35
CA VAL A 114 18.71 0.82 13.31
C VAL A 114 18.35 0.19 11.96
N MET A 115 18.01 -1.10 11.95
CA MET A 115 17.65 -1.80 10.73
C MET A 115 16.32 -1.31 10.15
N ASP A 116 15.30 -1.09 10.98
CA ASP A 116 14.02 -0.51 10.56
C ASP A 116 14.21 0.91 10.00
N SER A 117 14.96 1.76 10.71
CA SER A 117 15.26 3.12 10.26
C SER A 117 16.01 3.13 8.92
N PHE A 118 16.97 2.22 8.75
CA PHE A 118 17.71 2.07 7.50
C PHE A 118 16.80 1.57 6.37
N ALA A 119 15.97 0.55 6.62
CA ALA A 119 15.02 0.03 5.63
C ALA A 119 14.06 1.14 5.17
N MET A 120 13.51 1.91 6.10
CA MET A 120 12.61 3.02 5.78
C MET A 120 13.32 4.13 4.98
N LEU A 121 14.57 4.45 5.31
CA LEU A 121 15.37 5.39 4.53
C LEU A 121 15.58 4.91 3.09
N VAL A 122 15.89 3.62 2.90
CA VAL A 122 16.03 3.03 1.57
C VAL A 122 14.71 3.10 0.80
N VAL A 123 13.59 2.77 1.44
CA VAL A 123 12.25 2.88 0.84
C VAL A 123 11.98 4.31 0.38
N LEU A 124 12.26 5.32 1.21
CA LEU A 124 12.07 6.73 0.86
C LEU A 124 12.92 7.16 -0.34
N VAL A 125 14.20 6.82 -0.35
CA VAL A 125 15.11 7.19 -1.45
C VAL A 125 14.68 6.51 -2.76
N VAL A 126 14.43 5.21 -2.71
CA VAL A 126 14.07 4.43 -3.90
C VAL A 126 12.69 4.85 -4.43
N SER A 127 11.68 4.98 -3.56
CA SER A 127 10.35 5.39 -3.99
C SER A 127 10.33 6.82 -4.55
N GLY A 128 11.06 7.76 -3.95
CA GLY A 128 11.20 9.11 -4.48
C GLY A 128 11.88 9.14 -5.85
N ALA A 129 12.99 8.41 -6.02
CA ALA A 129 13.68 8.29 -7.30
C ALA A 129 12.81 7.64 -8.38
N MET A 130 12.09 6.57 -8.02
CA MET A 130 11.18 5.85 -8.94
C MET A 130 9.94 6.67 -9.30
N ALA A 131 9.39 7.47 -8.38
CA ALA A 131 8.30 8.38 -8.68
C ALA A 131 8.72 9.42 -9.74
N TYR A 132 9.92 10.00 -9.57
CA TYR A 132 10.47 10.95 -10.54
C TYR A 132 10.78 10.30 -11.89
N ALA A 133 11.47 9.16 -11.89
CA ALA A 133 11.81 8.42 -13.11
C ALA A 133 10.54 7.95 -13.86
N GLY A 134 9.55 7.44 -13.12
CA GLY A 134 8.26 7.02 -13.67
C GLY A 134 7.50 8.17 -14.32
N LEU A 135 7.53 9.37 -13.71
CA LEU A 135 6.89 10.55 -14.30
C LEU A 135 7.57 10.97 -15.61
N GLN A 136 8.91 11.04 -15.64
CA GLN A 136 9.67 11.36 -16.85
C GLN A 136 9.41 10.34 -17.98
N PHE A 137 9.35 9.06 -17.61
CA PHE A 137 9.04 8.00 -18.56
C PHE A 137 7.61 8.13 -19.11
N ALA A 138 6.64 8.40 -18.25
CA ALA A 138 5.25 8.60 -18.65
C ALA A 138 5.08 9.79 -19.62
N LEU A 139 5.79 10.90 -19.37
CA LEU A 139 5.79 12.06 -20.28
C LEU A 139 6.37 11.72 -21.64
N THR A 140 7.45 10.95 -21.68
CA THR A 140 8.09 10.51 -22.93
C THR A 140 7.18 9.54 -23.71
N ALA A 141 6.47 8.68 -22.99
CA ALA A 141 5.54 7.71 -23.55
C ALA A 141 4.19 8.30 -24.01
N ALA A 142 3.94 9.59 -23.81
CA ALA A 142 2.68 10.23 -24.21
C ALA A 142 2.42 10.20 -25.72
N ARG A 143 3.47 10.06 -26.54
CA ARG A 143 3.35 9.93 -28.00
C ARG A 143 3.10 8.49 -28.47
N LEU A 144 3.27 7.51 -27.59
CA LEU A 144 3.06 6.09 -27.89
C LEU A 144 1.59 5.74 -27.64
N LYS A 145 0.93 5.12 -28.62
CA LYS A 145 -0.45 4.67 -28.51
C LYS A 145 -0.53 3.16 -28.41
N ALA A 146 -1.46 2.69 -27.59
CA ALA A 146 -1.76 1.28 -27.45
C ALA A 146 -2.40 0.73 -28.75
N PRO A 147 -1.98 -0.44 -29.26
CA PRO A 147 -2.44 -0.95 -30.54
C PRO A 147 -3.95 -1.14 -30.66
N ALA A 148 -4.62 -1.65 -29.62
CA ALA A 148 -6.03 -2.00 -29.70
C ALA A 148 -6.95 -0.82 -29.30
N THR A 149 -6.64 -0.16 -28.19
CA THR A 149 -7.49 0.90 -27.62
C THR A 149 -7.12 2.31 -28.11
N GLN A 150 -5.96 2.46 -28.77
CA GLN A 150 -5.40 3.76 -29.19
C GLN A 150 -5.17 4.75 -28.03
N LEU A 151 -5.22 4.25 -26.78
CA LEU A 151 -4.96 5.05 -25.59
C LEU A 151 -3.48 5.42 -25.52
N PRO A 152 -3.15 6.65 -25.06
CA PRO A 152 -1.76 7.03 -24.86
C PRO A 152 -1.17 6.20 -23.71
N MET A 153 -0.01 5.58 -23.96
CA MET A 153 0.68 4.72 -22.99
C MET A 153 1.15 5.48 -21.76
N SER A 154 1.20 6.82 -21.82
CA SER A 154 1.42 7.67 -20.65
C SER A 154 0.48 7.33 -19.50
N VAL A 155 -0.79 7.01 -19.75
CA VAL A 155 -1.78 6.67 -18.72
C VAL A 155 -1.37 5.42 -17.93
N VAL A 156 -0.76 4.45 -18.60
CA VAL A 156 -0.30 3.21 -17.98
C VAL A 156 0.95 3.47 -17.15
N TYR A 157 1.90 4.24 -17.69
CA TYR A 157 3.15 4.53 -17.00
C TYR A 157 3.00 5.55 -15.86
N THR A 158 1.99 6.42 -15.90
CA THR A 158 1.66 7.28 -14.76
C THR A 158 1.21 6.48 -13.55
N ALA A 159 0.66 5.27 -13.73
CA ALA A 159 0.31 4.40 -12.61
C ALA A 159 1.53 4.12 -11.72
N ALA A 160 2.70 3.87 -12.34
CA ALA A 160 3.95 3.65 -11.61
C ALA A 160 4.35 4.90 -10.83
N ALA A 161 4.33 6.07 -11.47
CA ALA A 161 4.68 7.33 -10.83
C ALA A 161 3.76 7.63 -9.62
N VAL A 162 2.45 7.40 -9.77
CA VAL A 162 1.47 7.56 -8.70
C VAL A 162 1.71 6.56 -7.57
N GLY A 163 1.88 5.27 -7.88
CA GLY A 163 2.12 4.24 -6.86
C GLY A 163 3.38 4.51 -6.03
N PHE A 164 4.49 4.85 -6.68
CA PHE A 164 5.72 5.21 -5.97
C PHE A 164 5.58 6.51 -5.18
N ALA A 165 4.82 7.49 -5.68
CA ALA A 165 4.52 8.70 -4.91
C ALA A 165 3.68 8.38 -3.65
N LEU A 166 2.70 7.49 -3.74
CA LEU A 166 1.90 7.05 -2.58
C LEU A 166 2.79 6.33 -1.55
N ILE A 167 3.65 5.40 -2.00
CA ILE A 167 4.62 4.71 -1.13
C ILE A 167 5.53 5.73 -0.43
N PHE A 168 6.02 6.74 -1.16
CA PHE A 168 6.85 7.79 -0.60
C PHE A 168 6.11 8.61 0.46
N ILE A 169 4.85 9.00 0.18
CA ILE A 169 4.01 9.76 1.12
C ILE A 169 3.79 8.95 2.41
N HIS A 170 3.36 7.69 2.29
CA HIS A 170 3.13 6.82 3.45
C HIS A 170 4.42 6.54 4.22
N GLY A 171 5.54 6.30 3.53
CA GLY A 171 6.86 6.15 4.15
C GLY A 171 7.29 7.39 4.93
N LEU A 172 7.02 8.60 4.39
CA LEU A 172 7.37 9.86 5.04
C LEU A 172 6.52 10.09 6.29
N LEU A 173 5.20 9.86 6.19
CA LEU A 173 4.29 9.93 7.32
C LEU A 173 4.69 8.93 8.41
N ASN A 174 5.04 7.70 8.02
CA ASN A 174 5.44 6.66 8.94
C ASN A 174 6.77 6.97 9.64
N THR A 175 7.73 7.53 8.92
CA THR A 175 9.01 8.00 9.49
C THR A 175 8.78 9.16 10.47
N TYR A 176 7.92 10.10 10.10
CA TYR A 176 7.59 11.26 10.94
C TYR A 176 6.96 10.85 12.28
N VAL A 177 6.07 9.86 12.27
CA VAL A 177 5.49 9.31 13.50
C VAL A 177 6.55 8.61 14.34
N ASN A 178 7.39 7.79 13.71
CA ASN A 178 8.45 7.05 14.41
C ASN A 178 9.39 8.02 15.15
N LEU A 179 9.77 9.14 14.53
CA LEU A 179 10.61 10.16 15.16
C LEU A 179 9.92 10.92 16.31
N LYS A 180 8.58 11.08 16.27
CA LYS A 180 7.84 11.81 17.31
C LYS A 180 7.36 10.94 18.47
N HIS A 181 7.07 9.67 18.21
CA HIS A 181 6.52 8.71 19.17
C HIS A 181 7.30 7.38 19.08
N PRO A 182 8.59 7.36 19.46
CA PRO A 182 9.44 6.16 19.40
C PRO A 182 8.99 5.06 20.37
N ASP A 183 8.18 5.41 21.37
CA ASP A 183 7.55 4.57 22.37
C ASP A 183 6.34 3.76 21.84
N GLN A 184 5.85 4.09 20.65
CA GLN A 184 4.72 3.41 20.02
C GLN A 184 5.13 2.40 18.96
N VAL A 185 6.38 2.37 18.48
CA VAL A 185 6.84 1.28 17.62
C VAL A 185 6.82 0.01 18.46
N PRO A 186 5.95 -0.96 18.18
CA PRO A 186 5.97 -2.22 18.93
C PRO A 186 7.39 -2.74 18.78
N GLY A 187 8.08 -2.90 19.90
CA GLY A 187 9.28 -3.70 19.85
C GLY A 187 8.84 -5.03 19.24
N ALA A 188 9.47 -5.49 18.17
CA ALA A 188 9.19 -6.82 17.61
C ALA A 188 9.19 -7.92 18.70
N MET A 189 9.84 -7.64 19.83
CA MET A 189 9.79 -8.37 21.10
C MET A 189 8.40 -8.53 21.76
N GLU A 190 7.53 -7.52 21.73
CA GLU A 190 6.22 -7.57 22.42
C GLU A 190 5.21 -8.49 21.70
N ASN A 191 5.28 -8.52 20.36
CA ASN A 191 4.46 -9.45 19.55
C ASN A 191 4.94 -10.90 19.70
N LEU A 192 6.26 -11.12 19.85
CA LEU A 192 6.80 -12.45 20.14
C LEU A 192 6.49 -12.94 21.56
N GLU A 193 6.44 -12.04 22.56
CA GLU A 193 5.97 -12.43 23.89
C GLU A 193 4.50 -12.85 23.85
N LYS A 194 3.64 -12.16 23.08
CA LYS A 194 2.22 -12.52 22.97
C LYS A 194 1.94 -13.81 22.19
N GLU A 195 2.80 -14.19 21.24
CA GLU A 195 2.66 -15.45 20.48
C GLU A 195 3.36 -16.65 21.16
N ALA A 196 4.18 -16.41 22.19
CA ALA A 196 4.88 -17.45 22.95
C ALA A 196 4.16 -17.93 24.22
N PHE A 197 2.97 -17.40 24.52
CA PHE A 197 2.10 -17.80 25.63
C PHE A 197 0.70 -18.17 25.15
#